data_AF-A0A8I1MGT8-F1
#
_entry.id   AF-A0A8I1MGT8-F1
#
_cell.length_a   1.000
_cell.length_b   1.000
_cell.length_c   1.000
_cell.angle_alpha   90.00
_cell.angle_beta   90.00
_cell.angle_gamma   90.00
#
_symmetry.space_group_name_H-M   'P 1'
#
loop_
_entity.id
_entity.type
_entity.pdbx_description
1 polymer ?
#
loop_
_entity_poly.entity_id
_entity_poly.type
_entity_poly.pdbx_seq_one_letter_code
_entity_poly.pdbx_strand_id
1 'polypeptide(L)'
;MLSKWLKWKLFIRWKNQWNYIKIFRDLSVGRSLWVLFFIQNIINSCLIFFGTYFLLKYVVLNEHLTNGEAKQSLVINLILKTLSSIQQNGEILWSILFCLIMIFAFISGISSSKWQIQSKDQEWLMITLKIKQRKANIFLYLESIVWDTKDFIFNYIPILLALGVVTGVNKVYLASLLILTLGSYLLLTLLVSILHNNYMKLQHYKWNFFLRLLTNLILRLLIVYTAFFVGKMSSPWIKEFPLTSNNVNYEHYNEWINEGVDVIFSILAPLSNIFLHPYMPYNVFSDILFNGLQLHALLKLAMFFIGVIVLLSILSKMNHHRRTPYYPFKRIEAFNTLLSKVIPGTSYTTILAKHHYRTDYLRYRFPVVLGSFLFWVIWGVITGLLQSLDQSEEIYFLIMSFYLFFLTYFYVYSIFTELNGMFSVDGEGKQVITYLLNGKSLWDVFKYRFHLFALTSLPLFIVADILFFFVNQMPLMLSIMTLLLHIISFFFFALLMFLPGVLRPHFNYENIEQLDDYPDKKIVADVIRFATVGLMVPLLMLPTALFLVDSIGVSSYIVIQWGMVGMILLLFVGIALPLVSKLLVKKSSFEQINL
;
A
#
# COMPACT_ATOMS: atom_id res chain seq x y z
N MET A 1 2.85 -9.29 -35.50
CA MET A 1 2.96 -7.83 -35.21
C MET A 1 2.87 -7.56 -33.71
N LEU A 2 1.79 -7.98 -33.03
CA LEU A 2 1.64 -7.87 -31.56
C LEU A 2 2.85 -8.42 -30.78
N SER A 3 3.24 -9.66 -31.02
CA SER A 3 4.40 -10.28 -30.35
C SER A 3 5.70 -9.48 -30.55
N LYS A 4 5.92 -8.89 -31.74
CA LYS A 4 7.10 -8.05 -32.02
C LYS A 4 7.05 -6.74 -31.24
N TRP A 5 5.90 -6.07 -31.18
CA TRP A 5 5.71 -4.83 -30.41
C TRP A 5 5.83 -5.08 -28.91
N LEU A 6 5.18 -6.13 -28.40
CA LEU A 6 5.24 -6.51 -27.00
C LEU A 6 6.67 -6.88 -26.59
N LYS A 7 7.39 -7.65 -27.41
CA LYS A 7 8.82 -7.93 -27.19
C LYS A 7 9.67 -6.66 -27.15
N TRP A 8 9.44 -5.72 -28.07
CA TRP A 8 10.16 -4.44 -28.11
C TRP A 8 9.85 -3.56 -26.89
N LYS A 9 8.57 -3.46 -26.49
CA LYS A 9 8.16 -2.63 -25.35
C LYS A 9 8.65 -3.19 -24.01
N LEU A 10 8.53 -4.51 -23.82
CA LEU A 10 9.11 -5.19 -22.65
C LEU A 10 10.63 -5.00 -22.61
N PHE A 11 11.31 -5.07 -23.76
CA PHE A 11 12.75 -4.79 -23.85
C PHE A 11 13.10 -3.35 -23.47
N ILE A 12 12.32 -2.35 -23.91
CA ILE A 12 12.53 -0.95 -23.53
C ILE A 12 12.26 -0.72 -22.05
N ARG A 13 11.14 -1.23 -21.51
CA ARG A 13 10.81 -1.13 -20.09
C ARG A 13 11.91 -1.75 -19.24
N TRP A 14 12.43 -2.91 -19.67
CA TRP A 14 13.58 -3.53 -19.06
C TRP A 14 14.82 -2.63 -19.14
N LYS A 15 15.21 -2.16 -20.33
CA LYS A 15 16.37 -1.28 -20.51
C LYS A 15 16.29 -0.02 -19.64
N ASN A 16 15.13 0.62 -19.58
CA ASN A 16 14.91 1.85 -18.84
C ASN A 16 15.01 1.66 -17.32
N GLN A 17 14.65 0.49 -16.78
CA GLN A 17 14.83 0.22 -15.35
C GLN A 17 16.31 0.17 -14.93
N TRP A 18 17.20 -0.25 -15.82
CA TRP A 18 18.57 -0.65 -15.44
C TRP A 18 19.67 0.28 -15.94
N ASN A 19 19.42 1.05 -17.01
CA ASN A 19 20.35 2.06 -17.53
C ASN A 19 20.77 3.11 -16.48
N TYR A 20 20.03 3.26 -15.39
CA TYR A 20 20.25 4.27 -14.35
C TYR A 20 21.02 3.79 -13.12
N ILE A 21 21.34 2.50 -13.01
CA ILE A 21 22.28 2.01 -12.00
C ILE A 21 23.68 2.40 -12.44
N LYS A 22 24.36 3.25 -11.67
CA LYS A 22 25.69 3.84 -11.99
C LYS A 22 26.72 2.83 -12.51
N ILE A 23 26.72 1.60 -12.00
CA ILE A 23 27.66 0.54 -12.39
C ILE A 23 27.45 0.06 -13.84
N PHE A 24 26.22 0.14 -14.36
CA PHE A 24 25.84 -0.34 -15.68
C PHE A 24 25.78 0.76 -16.75
N ARG A 25 25.93 2.03 -16.35
CA ARG A 25 25.83 3.19 -17.25
C ARG A 25 26.93 3.23 -18.32
N ASP A 26 28.12 2.71 -17.99
CA ASP A 26 29.31 2.76 -18.86
C ASP A 26 29.55 1.45 -19.63
N LEU A 27 28.72 0.43 -19.42
CA LEU A 27 28.82 -0.84 -20.14
C LEU A 27 28.00 -0.73 -21.43
N SER A 28 28.68 -0.71 -22.57
CA SER A 28 28.08 -0.77 -23.92
C SER A 28 27.28 -2.05 -24.22
N VAL A 29 27.14 -2.93 -23.22
CA VAL A 29 26.57 -4.27 -23.35
C VAL A 29 25.16 -4.36 -22.76
N GLY A 30 24.30 -3.39 -23.07
CA GLY A 30 22.88 -3.42 -22.69
C GLY A 30 22.11 -4.65 -23.20
N ARG A 31 22.71 -5.46 -24.10
CA ARG A 31 22.14 -6.71 -24.62
C ARG A 31 22.46 -7.95 -23.77
N SER A 32 23.58 -7.96 -23.02
CA SER A 32 23.99 -9.12 -22.20
C SER A 32 23.55 -9.01 -20.73
N LEU A 33 23.27 -7.80 -20.24
CA LEU A 33 22.84 -7.59 -18.86
C LEU A 33 21.53 -8.31 -18.51
N TRP A 34 20.62 -8.48 -19.47
CA TRP A 34 19.38 -9.25 -19.25
C TRP A 34 19.64 -10.72 -18.85
N VAL A 35 20.74 -11.32 -19.34
CA VAL A 35 21.13 -12.70 -19.01
C VAL A 35 21.50 -12.82 -17.54
N LEU A 36 22.30 -11.88 -17.01
CA LEU A 36 22.69 -11.86 -15.60
C LEU A 36 21.48 -11.70 -14.67
N PHE A 37 20.49 -10.87 -15.05
CA PHE A 37 19.27 -10.72 -14.27
C PHE A 37 18.34 -11.92 -14.36
N PHE A 38 18.24 -12.56 -15.51
CA PHE A 38 17.51 -13.82 -15.63
C PHE A 38 18.13 -14.88 -14.72
N ILE A 39 19.47 -14.97 -14.68
CA ILE A 39 20.20 -15.81 -13.73
C ILE A 39 19.90 -15.42 -12.28
N GLN A 40 19.92 -14.13 -11.93
CA GLN A 40 19.57 -13.66 -10.60
C GLN A 40 18.15 -14.06 -10.19
N ASN A 41 17.16 -13.90 -11.07
CA ASN A 41 15.78 -14.31 -10.79
C ASN A 41 15.65 -15.82 -10.64
N ILE A 42 16.40 -16.62 -11.41
CA ILE A 42 16.48 -18.07 -11.22
C ILE A 42 17.08 -18.41 -9.85
N ILE A 43 18.20 -17.79 -9.48
CA ILE A 43 18.83 -17.99 -8.16
C ILE A 43 17.86 -17.63 -7.05
N ASN A 44 17.19 -16.48 -7.14
CA ASN A 44 16.15 -16.07 -6.19
C ASN A 44 15.01 -17.08 -6.13
N SER A 45 14.54 -17.59 -7.27
CA SER A 45 13.49 -18.62 -7.33
C SER A 45 13.91 -19.90 -6.63
N CYS A 46 15.16 -20.35 -6.83
CA CYS A 46 15.72 -21.49 -6.13
C CYS A 46 15.80 -21.24 -4.61
N LEU A 47 16.26 -20.06 -4.19
CA LEU A 47 16.29 -19.68 -2.78
C LEU A 47 14.89 -19.64 -2.16
N ILE A 48 13.90 -19.13 -2.88
CA ILE A 48 12.49 -19.15 -2.45
C ILE A 48 12.00 -20.59 -2.33
N PHE A 49 12.27 -21.45 -3.30
CA PHE A 49 11.89 -22.87 -3.25
C PHE A 49 12.49 -23.54 -2.01
N PHE A 50 13.81 -23.49 -1.84
CA PHE A 50 14.49 -24.16 -0.73
C PHE A 50 14.09 -23.54 0.61
N GLY A 51 14.08 -22.21 0.72
CA GLY A 51 13.66 -21.51 1.94
C GLY A 51 12.23 -21.86 2.36
N THR A 52 11.30 -21.89 1.41
CA THR A 52 9.90 -22.30 1.65
C THR A 52 9.82 -23.77 2.02
N TYR A 53 10.57 -24.65 1.34
CA TYR A 53 10.62 -26.08 1.65
C TYR A 53 11.10 -26.33 3.09
N PHE A 54 12.21 -25.70 3.49
CA PHE A 54 12.75 -25.82 4.84
C PHE A 54 11.78 -25.27 5.89
N LEU A 55 11.19 -24.10 5.64
CA LEU A 55 10.20 -23.50 6.53
C LEU A 55 8.97 -24.41 6.69
N LEU A 56 8.42 -24.93 5.60
CA LEU A 56 7.25 -25.81 5.67
C LEU A 56 7.55 -27.12 6.38
N LYS A 57 8.66 -27.78 6.04
CA LYS A 57 9.02 -29.09 6.57
C LYS A 57 9.45 -29.07 8.05
N TYR A 58 10.27 -28.09 8.43
CA TYR A 58 10.88 -28.08 9.77
C TYR A 58 10.17 -27.16 10.76
N VAL A 59 9.35 -26.21 10.30
CA VAL A 59 8.61 -25.29 11.16
C VAL A 59 7.11 -25.56 11.11
N VAL A 60 6.50 -25.51 9.92
CA VAL A 60 5.03 -25.51 9.80
C VAL A 60 4.43 -26.89 10.07
N LEU A 61 4.95 -27.94 9.43
CA LEU A 61 4.44 -29.31 9.52
C LEU A 61 5.24 -30.18 10.50
N ASN A 62 6.02 -29.57 11.39
CA ASN A 62 6.78 -30.29 12.39
C ASN A 62 5.92 -30.47 13.66
N GLU A 63 5.44 -31.69 13.86
CA GLU A 63 4.60 -32.08 15.00
C GLU A 63 5.32 -31.96 16.35
N HIS A 64 6.66 -31.94 16.37
CA HIS A 64 7.43 -31.80 17.61
C HIS A 64 7.51 -30.35 18.12
N LEU A 65 7.22 -29.35 17.28
CA LEU A 65 7.23 -27.93 17.69
C LEU A 65 5.96 -27.52 18.46
N THR A 66 4.84 -28.18 18.19
CA THR A 66 3.52 -27.86 18.79
C THR A 66 3.29 -28.54 20.13
N ASN A 67 4.07 -29.58 20.47
CA ASN A 67 3.96 -30.34 21.73
C ASN A 67 4.87 -29.82 22.87
N GLY A 68 5.59 -28.72 22.67
CA GLY A 68 6.45 -28.15 23.70
C GLY A 68 5.68 -27.22 24.64
N GLU A 69 5.61 -27.55 25.93
CA GLU A 69 5.19 -26.65 27.03
C GLU A 69 6.22 -25.53 27.29
N ALA A 70 6.70 -24.87 26.25
CA ALA A 70 7.66 -23.79 26.39
C ALA A 70 6.93 -22.47 26.64
N LYS A 71 7.28 -21.80 27.74
CA LYS A 71 6.86 -20.44 28.10
C LYS A 71 7.22 -19.47 26.98
N GLN A 72 6.23 -18.89 26.30
CA GLN A 72 6.43 -18.21 25.03
C GLN A 72 5.62 -16.92 24.94
N SER A 73 6.13 -15.95 24.17
CA SER A 73 5.45 -14.67 23.91
C SER A 73 4.12 -14.86 23.15
N LEU A 74 3.22 -13.89 23.25
CA LEU A 74 1.92 -13.88 22.55
C LEU A 74 2.03 -14.20 21.06
N VAL A 75 3.01 -13.62 20.37
CA VAL A 75 3.22 -13.87 18.94
C VAL A 75 3.56 -15.34 18.68
N ILE A 76 4.40 -15.94 19.53
CA ILE A 76 4.81 -17.33 19.35
C ILE A 76 3.65 -18.27 19.71
N ASN A 77 2.87 -18.00 20.77
CA ASN A 77 1.68 -18.78 21.11
C ASN A 77 0.61 -18.72 20.01
N LEU A 78 0.37 -17.55 19.42
CA LEU A 78 -0.49 -17.40 18.24
C LEU A 78 0.04 -18.23 17.06
N ILE A 79 1.34 -18.15 16.78
CA ILE A 79 1.98 -18.94 15.72
C ILE A 79 1.79 -20.43 16.01
N LEU A 80 2.07 -20.92 17.22
CA LEU A 80 1.90 -22.34 17.54
C LEU A 80 0.43 -22.79 17.45
N LYS A 81 -0.53 -22.00 17.94
CA LYS A 81 -1.96 -22.35 17.86
C LYS A 81 -2.44 -22.36 16.40
N THR A 82 -2.00 -21.40 15.58
CA THR A 82 -2.30 -21.40 14.14
C THR A 82 -1.61 -22.54 13.40
N LEU A 83 -0.35 -22.84 13.71
CA LEU A 83 0.38 -23.98 13.18
C LEU A 83 -0.29 -25.30 13.54
N SER A 84 -0.75 -25.47 14.79
CA SER A 84 -1.48 -26.68 15.21
C SER A 84 -2.77 -26.86 14.42
N SER A 85 -3.52 -25.78 14.17
CA SER A 85 -4.72 -25.81 13.33
C SER A 85 -4.40 -26.14 11.86
N ILE A 86 -3.27 -25.65 11.35
CA ILE A 86 -2.78 -25.94 10.00
C ILE A 86 -2.32 -27.40 9.88
N GLN A 87 -1.63 -27.94 10.88
CA GLN A 87 -1.17 -29.34 10.92
C GLN A 87 -2.36 -30.30 10.86
N GLN A 88 -3.45 -29.97 11.56
CA GLN A 88 -4.69 -30.75 11.54
C GLN A 88 -5.42 -30.71 10.19
N ASN A 89 -5.21 -29.67 9.37
CA ASN A 89 -5.84 -29.55 8.06
C ASN A 89 -4.91 -28.86 7.04
N GLY A 90 -4.09 -29.67 6.35
CA GLY A 90 -3.15 -29.20 5.32
C GLY A 90 -3.82 -28.54 4.11
N GLU A 91 -5.13 -28.72 3.89
CA GLU A 91 -5.87 -28.04 2.82
C GLU A 91 -5.92 -26.52 3.03
N ILE A 92 -5.88 -26.08 4.28
CA ILE A 92 -5.90 -24.65 4.64
C ILE A 92 -4.69 -23.92 4.04
N LEU A 93 -3.50 -24.54 4.03
CA LEU A 93 -2.29 -23.94 3.43
C LEU A 93 -2.48 -23.68 1.94
N TRP A 94 -3.08 -24.62 1.22
CA TRP A 94 -3.37 -24.49 -0.20
C TRP A 94 -4.40 -23.38 -0.45
N SER A 95 -5.49 -23.35 0.32
CA SER A 95 -6.49 -22.28 0.25
C SER A 95 -5.90 -20.89 0.53
N ILE A 96 -5.01 -20.75 1.52
CA ILE A 96 -4.34 -19.49 1.82
C ILE A 96 -3.48 -19.05 0.63
N LEU A 97 -2.67 -19.95 0.09
CA LEU A 97 -1.78 -19.66 -1.03
C LEU A 97 -2.56 -19.24 -2.29
N PHE A 98 -3.65 -19.94 -2.61
CA PHE A 98 -4.52 -19.56 -3.73
C PHE A 98 -5.24 -18.22 -3.49
N CYS A 99 -5.66 -17.95 -2.26
CA CYS A 99 -6.24 -16.66 -1.90
C CYS A 99 -5.23 -15.53 -2.14
N LEU A 100 -3.96 -15.70 -1.73
CA LEU A 100 -2.89 -14.73 -1.99
C LEU A 100 -2.66 -14.51 -3.49
N ILE A 101 -2.64 -15.58 -4.30
CA ILE A 101 -2.51 -15.48 -5.76
C ILE A 101 -3.69 -14.70 -6.37
N MET A 102 -4.92 -14.94 -5.91
CA MET A 102 -6.12 -14.24 -6.36
C MET A 102 -6.10 -12.75 -5.99
N ILE A 103 -5.63 -12.41 -4.78
CA ILE A 103 -5.43 -11.02 -4.35
C ILE A 103 -4.38 -10.34 -5.25
N PHE A 104 -3.28 -11.03 -5.55
CA PHE A 104 -2.24 -10.50 -6.43
C PHE A 104 -2.75 -10.28 -7.86
N ALA A 105 -3.58 -11.18 -8.40
CA ALA A 105 -4.25 -10.99 -9.69
C ALA A 105 -5.14 -9.75 -9.71
N PHE A 106 -5.86 -9.48 -8.61
CA PHE A 106 -6.68 -8.26 -8.48
C PHE A 106 -5.81 -6.99 -8.49
N ILE A 107 -4.70 -6.99 -7.75
CA ILE A 107 -3.75 -5.87 -7.69
C ILE A 107 -3.12 -5.63 -9.07
N SER A 108 -2.64 -6.69 -9.74
CA SER A 108 -2.08 -6.59 -11.10
C SER A 108 -3.11 -6.08 -12.10
N GLY A 109 -4.39 -6.47 -11.97
CA GLY A 109 -5.46 -5.98 -12.84
C GLY A 109 -5.70 -4.47 -12.68
N ILE A 110 -5.72 -3.98 -11.44
CA ILE A 110 -5.82 -2.54 -11.16
C ILE A 110 -4.60 -1.79 -11.72
N SER A 111 -3.39 -2.33 -11.51
CA SER A 111 -2.14 -1.76 -12.03
C SER A 111 -2.15 -1.66 -13.56
N SER A 112 -2.50 -2.74 -14.25
CA SER A 112 -2.65 -2.81 -15.70
C SER A 112 -3.69 -1.82 -16.23
N SER A 113 -4.79 -1.62 -15.50
CA SER A 113 -5.76 -0.58 -15.84
C SER A 113 -5.20 0.83 -15.68
N LYS A 114 -4.49 1.13 -14.57
CA LYS A 114 -3.86 2.44 -14.34
C LYS A 114 -2.82 2.73 -15.44
N TRP A 115 -2.01 1.73 -15.79
CA TRP A 115 -1.03 1.80 -16.87
C TRP A 115 -1.67 2.17 -18.21
N GLN A 116 -2.73 1.48 -18.61
CA GLN A 116 -3.43 1.76 -19.86
C GLN A 116 -4.01 3.18 -19.92
N ILE A 117 -4.58 3.66 -18.81
CA ILE A 117 -5.21 4.99 -18.74
C ILE A 117 -4.16 6.10 -18.91
N GLN A 118 -2.96 5.92 -18.34
CA GLN A 118 -1.91 6.93 -18.35
C GLN A 118 -0.91 6.79 -19.51
N SER A 119 -1.04 5.75 -20.33
CA SER A 119 -0.12 5.51 -21.44
C SER A 119 -0.44 6.38 -22.67
N LYS A 120 0.58 7.09 -23.15
CA LYS A 120 0.57 7.78 -24.44
C LYS A 120 0.68 6.82 -25.64
N ASP A 121 1.04 5.56 -25.39
CA ASP A 121 1.23 4.56 -26.45
C ASP A 121 -0.09 4.21 -27.14
N GLN A 122 -1.24 4.47 -26.54
CA GLN A 122 -2.54 4.22 -27.18
C GLN A 122 -2.66 5.02 -28.49
N GLU A 123 -2.31 6.30 -28.47
CA GLU A 123 -2.36 7.17 -29.64
C GLU A 123 -1.31 6.76 -30.67
N TRP A 124 -0.09 6.48 -30.21
CA TRP A 124 0.99 5.99 -31.07
C TRP A 124 0.60 4.68 -31.78
N LEU A 125 0.02 3.72 -31.06
CA LEU A 125 -0.45 2.45 -31.63
C LEU A 125 -1.55 2.66 -32.67
N MET A 126 -2.49 3.57 -32.41
CA MET A 126 -3.56 3.89 -33.36
C MET A 126 -3.01 4.55 -34.62
N ILE A 127 -2.06 5.48 -34.49
CA ILE A 127 -1.47 6.23 -35.61
C ILE A 127 -0.53 5.34 -36.44
N THR A 128 0.41 4.66 -35.78
CA THR A 128 1.48 3.92 -36.44
C THR A 128 1.04 2.53 -36.92
N LEU A 129 0.25 1.80 -36.13
CA LEU A 129 -0.21 0.45 -36.51
C LEU A 129 -1.60 0.44 -37.16
N LYS A 130 -2.28 1.59 -37.27
CA LYS A 130 -3.63 1.73 -37.83
C LYS A 130 -4.66 0.78 -37.18
N ILE A 131 -4.47 0.44 -35.91
CA ILE A 131 -5.39 -0.44 -35.17
C ILE A 131 -6.53 0.37 -34.53
N LYS A 132 -7.72 -0.23 -34.45
CA LYS A 132 -8.85 0.37 -33.73
C LYS A 132 -8.53 0.53 -32.24
N GLN A 133 -9.04 1.59 -31.61
CA GLN A 133 -8.82 1.91 -30.19
C GLN A 133 -9.07 0.73 -29.24
N ARG A 134 -10.13 -0.07 -29.46
CA ARG A 134 -10.42 -1.25 -28.64
C ARG A 134 -9.26 -2.27 -28.65
N LYS A 135 -8.65 -2.50 -29.82
CA LYS A 135 -7.51 -3.40 -29.96
C LYS A 135 -6.25 -2.82 -29.30
N ALA A 136 -6.01 -1.51 -29.45
CA ALA A 136 -4.90 -0.83 -28.79
C ALA A 136 -5.00 -0.94 -27.25
N ASN A 137 -6.19 -0.77 -26.68
CA ASN A 137 -6.39 -0.91 -25.23
C ASN A 137 -6.09 -2.33 -24.73
N ILE A 138 -6.54 -3.36 -25.48
CA ILE A 138 -6.23 -4.76 -25.15
C ILE A 138 -4.71 -4.99 -25.20
N PHE A 139 -4.01 -4.40 -26.16
CA PHE A 139 -2.56 -4.57 -26.28
C PHE A 139 -1.82 -3.98 -25.09
N LEU A 140 -2.25 -2.81 -24.60
CA LEU A 140 -1.69 -2.19 -23.39
C LEU A 140 -1.99 -3.01 -22.13
N TYR A 141 -3.19 -3.59 -22.00
CA TYR A 141 -3.47 -4.50 -20.89
C TYR A 141 -2.55 -5.71 -20.91
N LEU A 142 -2.44 -6.37 -22.07
CA LEU A 142 -1.62 -7.58 -22.21
C LEU A 142 -0.13 -7.29 -21.96
N GLU A 143 0.38 -6.13 -22.39
CA GLU A 143 1.76 -5.72 -22.11
C GLU A 143 2.03 -5.65 -20.61
N SER A 144 1.16 -4.98 -19.84
CA SER A 144 1.30 -4.90 -18.38
C SER A 144 1.07 -6.25 -17.68
N ILE A 145 0.09 -7.05 -18.13
CA ILE A 145 -0.21 -8.36 -17.52
C ILE A 145 0.97 -9.32 -17.73
N VAL A 146 1.54 -9.36 -18.94
CA VAL A 146 2.71 -10.19 -19.24
C VAL A 146 3.92 -9.75 -18.41
N TRP A 147 4.08 -8.44 -18.21
CA TRP A 147 5.14 -7.91 -17.35
C TRP A 147 5.00 -8.40 -15.90
N ASP A 148 3.80 -8.32 -15.32
CA ASP A 148 3.53 -8.72 -13.93
C ASP A 148 3.57 -10.26 -13.74
N THR A 149 3.39 -11.03 -14.82
CA THR A 149 3.45 -12.51 -14.77
C THR A 149 4.83 -13.03 -14.35
N LYS A 150 5.90 -12.22 -14.51
CA LYS A 150 7.25 -12.61 -14.05
C LYS A 150 7.28 -12.92 -12.55
N ASP A 151 6.54 -12.16 -11.73
CA ASP A 151 6.53 -12.35 -10.28
C ASP A 151 5.78 -13.65 -9.92
N PHE A 152 4.77 -14.01 -10.71
CA PHE A 152 4.11 -15.30 -10.58
C PHE A 152 5.05 -16.46 -10.87
N ILE A 153 5.82 -16.36 -11.96
CA ILE A 153 6.75 -17.40 -12.38
C ILE A 153 7.89 -17.57 -11.37
N PHE A 154 8.51 -16.47 -10.93
CA PHE A 154 9.72 -16.54 -10.11
C PHE A 154 9.45 -16.58 -8.59
N ASN A 155 8.24 -16.24 -8.13
CA ASN A 155 7.90 -16.29 -6.70
C ASN A 155 6.85 -17.36 -6.37
N TYR A 156 5.68 -17.35 -7.03
CA TYR A 156 4.57 -18.26 -6.65
C TYR A 156 4.78 -19.70 -7.12
N ILE A 157 5.32 -19.93 -8.33
CA ILE A 157 5.59 -21.30 -8.80
C ILE A 157 6.57 -22.02 -7.87
N PRO A 158 7.73 -21.46 -7.46
CA PRO A 158 8.61 -22.06 -6.46
C PRO A 158 7.91 -22.41 -5.14
N ILE A 159 7.02 -21.55 -4.64
CA ILE A 159 6.26 -21.79 -3.40
C ILE A 159 5.29 -22.97 -3.57
N LEU A 160 4.54 -23.00 -4.68
CA LEU A 160 3.61 -24.08 -5.01
C LEU A 160 4.34 -25.42 -5.16
N LEU A 161 5.52 -25.41 -5.81
CA LEU A 161 6.36 -26.60 -5.94
C LEU A 161 6.89 -27.06 -4.58
N ALA A 162 7.38 -26.15 -3.74
CA ALA A 162 7.87 -26.50 -2.40
C ALA A 162 6.76 -27.12 -1.55
N LEU A 163 5.57 -26.51 -1.53
CA LEU A 163 4.40 -27.04 -0.82
C LEU A 163 3.96 -28.40 -1.38
N GLY A 164 3.92 -28.56 -2.71
CA GLY A 164 3.59 -29.82 -3.36
C GLY A 164 4.55 -30.96 -3.04
N VAL A 165 5.86 -30.68 -2.96
CA VAL A 165 6.87 -31.67 -2.55
C VAL A 165 6.72 -32.04 -1.08
N VAL A 166 6.47 -31.07 -0.20
CA VAL A 166 6.33 -31.33 1.24
C VAL A 166 5.05 -32.10 1.58
N THR A 167 3.94 -31.77 0.91
CA THR A 167 2.63 -32.41 1.14
C THR A 167 2.45 -33.73 0.38
N GLY A 168 3.42 -34.15 -0.42
CA GLY A 168 3.40 -35.43 -1.13
C GLY A 168 2.37 -35.49 -2.27
N VAL A 169 1.96 -34.35 -2.82
CA VAL A 169 0.94 -34.27 -3.87
C VAL A 169 1.44 -34.93 -5.16
N ASN A 170 0.54 -35.63 -5.86
CA ASN A 170 0.86 -36.25 -7.13
C ASN A 170 1.35 -35.20 -8.15
N LYS A 171 2.49 -35.48 -8.79
CA LYS A 171 3.14 -34.60 -9.78
C LYS A 171 2.20 -34.19 -10.92
N VAL A 172 1.31 -35.08 -11.35
CA VAL A 172 0.34 -34.80 -12.43
C VAL A 172 -0.70 -33.78 -11.97
N TYR A 173 -1.23 -33.92 -10.75
CA TYR A 173 -2.18 -32.96 -10.18
C TYR A 173 -1.52 -31.62 -9.87
N LEU A 174 -0.26 -31.62 -9.43
CA LEU A 174 0.50 -30.37 -9.24
C LEU A 174 0.71 -29.63 -10.57
N ALA A 175 1.06 -30.34 -11.65
CA ALA A 175 1.24 -29.74 -12.96
C ALA A 175 -0.07 -29.19 -13.55
N SER A 176 -1.18 -29.94 -13.45
CA SER A 176 -2.49 -29.46 -13.91
C SER A 176 -2.96 -28.25 -13.11
N LEU A 177 -2.72 -28.24 -11.80
CA LEU A 177 -3.04 -27.13 -10.92
C LEU A 177 -2.21 -25.88 -11.24
N LEU A 178 -0.92 -26.00 -11.55
CA LEU A 178 -0.09 -24.85 -11.97
C LEU A 178 -0.64 -24.20 -13.25
N ILE A 179 -1.09 -25.01 -14.22
CA ILE A 179 -1.69 -24.50 -15.46
C ILE A 179 -3.03 -23.80 -15.19
N LEU A 180 -3.89 -24.43 -14.38
CA LEU A 180 -5.20 -23.87 -14.03
C LEU A 180 -5.08 -22.57 -13.23
N THR A 181 -4.19 -22.54 -12.25
CA THR A 181 -3.95 -21.35 -11.41
C THR A 181 -3.37 -20.21 -12.24
N LEU A 182 -2.40 -20.46 -13.12
CA LEU A 182 -1.90 -19.45 -14.07
C LEU A 182 -2.99 -18.96 -15.02
N GLY A 183 -3.81 -19.85 -15.58
CA GLY A 183 -4.94 -19.49 -16.43
C GLY A 183 -5.95 -18.61 -15.71
N SER A 184 -6.30 -18.97 -14.47
CA SER A 184 -7.20 -18.19 -13.62
C SER A 184 -6.62 -16.84 -13.24
N TYR A 185 -5.32 -16.78 -12.94
CA TYR A 185 -4.58 -15.56 -12.65
C TYR A 185 -4.66 -14.59 -13.82
N LEU A 186 -4.31 -15.04 -15.04
CA LEU A 186 -4.34 -14.21 -16.24
C LEU A 186 -5.75 -13.72 -16.57
N LEU A 187 -6.74 -14.62 -16.48
CA LEU A 187 -8.13 -14.30 -16.80
C LEU A 187 -8.73 -13.32 -15.78
N LEU A 188 -8.53 -13.56 -14.49
CA LEU A 188 -8.99 -12.65 -13.44
C LEU A 188 -8.33 -11.28 -13.58
N THR A 189 -7.01 -11.24 -13.79
CA THR A 189 -6.26 -9.99 -13.99
C THR A 189 -6.85 -9.20 -15.15
N LEU A 190 -7.10 -9.84 -16.30
CA LEU A 190 -7.72 -9.19 -17.46
C LEU A 190 -9.13 -8.67 -17.16
N LEU A 191 -9.98 -9.47 -16.51
CA LEU A 191 -11.35 -9.07 -16.16
C LEU A 191 -11.34 -7.87 -15.21
N VAL A 192 -10.46 -7.89 -14.19
CA VAL A 192 -10.28 -6.78 -13.24
C VAL A 192 -9.77 -5.54 -13.96
N SER A 193 -8.80 -5.64 -14.87
CA SER A 193 -8.33 -4.50 -15.67
C SER A 193 -9.46 -3.83 -16.46
N ILE A 194 -10.32 -4.63 -17.10
CA ILE A 194 -11.44 -4.12 -17.90
C ILE A 194 -12.50 -3.49 -16.99
N LEU A 195 -12.87 -4.17 -15.89
CA LEU A 195 -13.81 -3.67 -14.88
C LEU A 195 -13.34 -2.32 -14.32
N HIS A 196 -12.10 -2.27 -13.84
CA HIS A 196 -11.51 -1.10 -13.24
C HIS A 196 -11.42 0.05 -14.24
N ASN A 197 -11.02 -0.18 -15.50
CA ASN A 197 -10.98 0.89 -16.50
C ASN A 197 -12.37 1.45 -16.81
N ASN A 198 -13.37 0.58 -16.99
CA ASN A 198 -14.74 1.02 -17.24
C ASN A 198 -15.29 1.82 -16.06
N TYR A 199 -15.02 1.35 -14.84
CA TYR A 199 -15.35 2.05 -13.61
C TYR A 199 -14.67 3.43 -13.52
N MET A 200 -13.41 3.54 -13.92
CA MET A 200 -12.69 4.82 -13.95
C MET A 200 -13.29 5.78 -14.98
N LYS A 201 -13.57 5.32 -16.20
CA LYS A 201 -14.17 6.15 -17.26
C LYS A 201 -15.56 6.67 -16.91
N LEU A 202 -16.37 5.89 -16.19
CA LEU A 202 -17.70 6.30 -15.75
C LEU A 202 -17.67 7.58 -14.89
N GLN A 203 -16.55 7.91 -14.24
CA GLN A 203 -16.41 9.07 -13.35
C GLN A 203 -16.43 10.42 -14.06
N HIS A 204 -16.28 10.42 -15.39
CA HIS A 204 -16.52 11.64 -16.18
C HIS A 204 -17.95 12.14 -16.06
N TYR A 205 -18.88 11.30 -15.61
CA TYR A 205 -20.29 11.66 -15.46
C TYR A 205 -20.66 11.95 -14.00
N LYS A 206 -21.42 13.03 -13.80
CA LYS A 206 -21.80 13.56 -12.47
C LYS A 206 -22.28 12.50 -11.49
N TRP A 207 -23.32 11.74 -11.87
CA TRP A 207 -23.93 10.72 -11.00
C TRP A 207 -22.95 9.62 -10.57
N ASN A 208 -22.11 9.15 -11.49
CA ASN A 208 -21.15 8.09 -11.19
C ASN A 208 -20.00 8.60 -10.31
N PHE A 209 -19.57 9.85 -10.50
CA PHE A 209 -18.61 10.48 -9.60
C PHE A 209 -19.16 10.55 -8.17
N PHE A 210 -20.39 11.03 -7.99
CA PHE A 210 -21.02 11.09 -6.66
C PHE A 210 -21.25 9.71 -6.06
N LEU A 211 -21.68 8.74 -6.87
CA LEU A 211 -21.84 7.36 -6.41
C LEU A 211 -20.51 6.79 -5.93
N ARG A 212 -19.41 6.99 -6.67
CA ARG A 212 -18.06 6.59 -6.24
C ARG A 212 -17.64 7.27 -4.94
N LEU A 213 -17.88 8.56 -4.80
CA LEU A 213 -17.56 9.29 -3.59
C LEU A 213 -18.34 8.72 -2.39
N LEU A 214 -19.65 8.52 -2.56
CA LEU A 214 -20.53 7.97 -1.53
C LEU A 214 -20.14 6.55 -1.15
N THR A 215 -19.89 5.66 -2.12
CA THR A 215 -19.47 4.28 -1.83
C THR A 215 -18.12 4.26 -1.12
N ASN A 216 -17.17 5.13 -1.50
CA ASN A 216 -15.89 5.24 -0.82
C ASN A 216 -16.01 5.73 0.63
N LEU A 217 -16.95 6.64 0.91
CA LEU A 217 -17.25 7.11 2.26
C LEU A 217 -17.93 6.01 3.08
N ILE A 218 -18.96 5.34 2.53
CA ILE A 218 -19.66 4.24 3.20
C ILE A 218 -18.69 3.11 3.54
N LEU A 219 -17.81 2.70 2.61
CA LEU A 219 -16.81 1.66 2.86
C LEU A 219 -15.86 2.05 4.00
N ARG A 220 -15.41 3.31 4.05
CA ARG A 220 -14.55 3.80 5.15
C ARG A 220 -15.29 3.81 6.47
N LEU A 221 -16.55 4.25 6.49
CA LEU A 221 -17.39 4.23 7.69
C LEU A 221 -17.64 2.80 8.19
N LEU A 222 -17.90 1.85 7.30
CA LEU A 222 -18.02 0.43 7.65
C LEU A 222 -16.72 -0.11 8.22
N ILE A 223 -15.57 0.23 7.61
CA ILE A 223 -14.25 -0.17 8.11
C ILE A 223 -14.00 0.39 9.50
N VAL A 224 -14.21 1.70 9.70
CA VAL A 224 -14.07 2.35 11.01
C VAL A 224 -14.98 1.68 12.03
N TYR A 225 -16.24 1.44 11.69
CA TYR A 225 -17.19 0.76 12.56
C TYR A 225 -16.70 -0.64 12.96
N THR A 226 -16.30 -1.47 11.99
CA THR A 226 -15.78 -2.81 12.28
C THR A 226 -14.51 -2.76 13.14
N ALA A 227 -13.57 -1.87 12.80
CA ALA A 227 -12.31 -1.70 13.52
C ALA A 227 -12.53 -1.18 14.95
N PHE A 228 -13.51 -0.31 15.13
CA PHE A 228 -13.94 0.17 16.44
C PHE A 228 -14.44 -0.96 17.33
N PHE A 229 -15.30 -1.86 16.81
CA PHE A 229 -15.75 -3.02 17.57
C PHE A 229 -14.60 -3.98 17.89
N VAL A 230 -13.66 -4.18 16.96
CA VAL A 230 -12.45 -4.97 17.20
C VAL A 230 -11.60 -4.37 18.33
N GLY A 231 -11.37 -3.05 18.31
CA GLY A 231 -10.67 -2.34 19.37
C GLY A 231 -11.39 -2.47 20.71
N LYS A 232 -12.70 -2.24 20.73
CA LYS A 232 -13.52 -2.33 21.94
C LYS A 232 -13.53 -3.75 22.54
N MET A 233 -13.62 -4.80 21.73
CA MET A 233 -13.53 -6.19 22.19
C MET A 233 -12.15 -6.53 22.75
N SER A 234 -11.10 -5.93 22.22
CA SER A 234 -9.72 -6.17 22.67
C SER A 234 -9.35 -5.35 23.91
N SER A 235 -10.12 -4.30 24.23
CA SER A 235 -9.76 -3.36 25.29
C SER A 235 -9.71 -3.94 26.70
N PRO A 236 -10.64 -4.82 27.15
CA PRO A 236 -10.56 -5.41 28.49
C PRO A 236 -9.25 -6.17 28.69
N TRP A 237 -8.88 -6.99 27.71
CA TRP A 237 -7.62 -7.71 27.69
C TRP A 237 -6.41 -6.75 27.69
N ILE A 238 -6.41 -5.71 26.84
CA ILE A 238 -5.31 -4.74 26.79
C ILE A 238 -5.20 -3.94 28.09
N LYS A 239 -6.31 -3.62 28.75
CA LYS A 239 -6.36 -2.88 30.02
C LYS A 239 -5.64 -3.64 31.16
N GLU A 240 -5.73 -4.96 31.15
CA GLU A 240 -5.09 -5.82 32.14
C GLU A 240 -3.63 -6.16 31.78
N PHE A 241 -3.02 -5.40 30.86
CA PHE A 241 -1.63 -5.63 30.48
C PHE A 241 -0.72 -5.56 31.72
N PRO A 242 -0.02 -6.66 32.06
CA PRO A 242 0.89 -6.69 33.19
C PRO A 242 2.09 -5.79 32.89
N LEU A 243 2.12 -4.62 33.52
CA LEU A 243 3.24 -3.69 33.42
C LEU A 243 4.53 -4.38 33.89
N THR A 244 5.56 -4.36 33.04
CA THR A 244 6.81 -5.07 33.30
C THR A 244 7.68 -4.27 34.26
N SER A 245 7.47 -4.46 35.57
CA SER A 245 8.42 -4.03 36.61
C SER A 245 9.57 -5.04 36.75
N ASN A 246 10.62 -4.72 37.51
CA ASN A 246 11.73 -5.66 37.77
C ASN A 246 11.29 -6.98 38.45
N ASN A 247 10.05 -7.06 38.98
CA ASN A 247 9.46 -8.25 39.59
C ASN A 247 8.22 -8.71 38.81
N VAL A 248 8.38 -9.05 37.52
CA VAL A 248 7.27 -9.59 36.71
C VAL A 248 6.77 -10.91 37.29
N ASN A 249 5.48 -10.97 37.66
CA ASN A 249 4.84 -12.26 37.93
C ASN A 249 4.63 -12.99 36.60
N TYR A 250 5.52 -13.94 36.32
CA TYR A 250 5.52 -14.71 35.08
C TYR A 250 4.24 -15.54 34.86
N GLU A 251 3.56 -15.98 35.92
CA GLU A 251 2.31 -16.74 35.78
C GLU A 251 1.21 -15.85 35.23
N HIS A 252 1.01 -14.69 35.85
CA HIS A 252 0.03 -13.71 35.41
C HIS A 252 0.31 -13.19 33.98
N TYR A 253 1.59 -13.00 33.63
CA TYR A 253 1.97 -12.63 32.26
C TYR A 253 1.59 -13.71 31.23
N ASN A 254 1.76 -14.99 31.56
CA ASN A 254 1.40 -16.08 30.66
C ASN A 254 -0.13 -16.27 30.56
N GLU A 255 -0.87 -16.06 31.65
CA GLU A 255 -2.34 -16.02 31.64
C GLU A 255 -2.84 -14.93 30.70
N TRP A 256 -2.34 -13.71 30.87
CA TRP A 256 -2.67 -12.57 29.99
C TRP A 256 -2.35 -12.85 28.51
N ILE A 257 -1.24 -13.55 28.24
CA ILE A 257 -0.91 -13.99 26.87
C ILE A 257 -1.97 -14.95 26.32
N ASN A 258 -2.37 -15.96 27.10
CA ASN A 258 -3.33 -16.97 26.65
C ASN A 258 -4.72 -16.37 26.42
N GLU A 259 -5.15 -15.48 27.32
CA GLU A 259 -6.38 -14.71 27.12
C GLU A 259 -6.32 -13.86 25.84
N GLY A 260 -5.18 -13.22 25.58
CA GLY A 260 -4.96 -12.46 24.35
C GLY A 260 -5.06 -13.28 23.08
N VAL A 261 -4.52 -14.50 23.12
CA VAL A 261 -4.67 -15.48 22.03
C VAL A 261 -6.15 -15.77 21.80
N ASP A 262 -6.93 -16.06 22.84
CA ASP A 262 -8.34 -16.38 22.73
C ASP A 262 -9.19 -15.21 22.24
N VAL A 263 -8.89 -13.98 22.70
CA VAL A 263 -9.52 -12.74 22.20
C VAL A 263 -9.28 -12.61 20.70
N ILE A 264 -8.04 -12.76 20.23
CA ILE A 264 -7.71 -12.66 18.80
C ILE A 264 -8.43 -13.75 18.00
N PHE A 265 -8.47 -14.99 18.47
CA PHE A 265 -9.23 -16.06 17.80
C PHE A 265 -10.73 -15.78 17.75
N SER A 266 -11.31 -15.21 18.82
CA SER A 266 -12.73 -14.84 18.84
C SER A 266 -13.06 -13.75 17.80
N ILE A 267 -12.16 -12.77 17.63
CA ILE A 267 -12.30 -11.70 16.64
C ILE A 267 -12.19 -12.25 15.21
N LEU A 268 -11.32 -13.24 14.99
CA LEU A 268 -11.11 -13.86 13.68
C LEU A 268 -12.14 -14.95 13.34
N ALA A 269 -12.84 -15.52 14.33
CA ALA A 269 -13.78 -16.62 14.14
C ALA A 269 -14.85 -16.34 13.06
N PRO A 270 -15.47 -15.14 12.97
CA PRO A 270 -16.42 -14.84 11.90
C PRO A 270 -15.80 -14.86 10.49
N LEU A 271 -14.52 -14.53 10.34
CA LEU A 271 -13.81 -14.56 9.06
C LEU A 271 -13.59 -15.99 8.56
N SER A 272 -13.52 -16.97 9.47
CA SER A 272 -13.39 -18.39 9.09
C SER A 272 -14.54 -18.85 8.19
N ASN A 273 -15.77 -18.38 8.41
CA ASN A 273 -16.93 -18.74 7.60
C ASN A 273 -16.83 -18.23 6.15
N ILE A 274 -16.21 -17.06 5.94
CA ILE A 274 -15.98 -16.50 4.61
C ILE A 274 -14.81 -17.24 3.95
N PHE A 275 -13.74 -17.47 4.70
CA PHE A 275 -12.53 -18.13 4.21
C PHE A 275 -12.78 -19.60 3.88
N LEU A 276 -13.61 -20.33 4.62
CA LEU A 276 -13.90 -21.74 4.36
C LEU A 276 -15.10 -21.95 3.42
N HIS A 277 -15.61 -20.88 2.79
CA HIS A 277 -16.79 -20.98 1.96
C HIS A 277 -16.53 -21.83 0.69
N PRO A 278 -17.31 -22.89 0.42
CA PRO A 278 -16.98 -23.93 -0.57
C PRO A 278 -17.07 -23.48 -2.03
N TYR A 279 -17.70 -22.34 -2.30
CA TYR A 279 -17.81 -21.75 -3.65
C TYR A 279 -16.69 -20.77 -3.99
N MET A 280 -15.81 -20.46 -3.03
CA MET A 280 -14.72 -19.54 -3.28
C MET A 280 -13.64 -20.20 -4.17
N PRO A 281 -13.13 -19.52 -5.21
CA PRO A 281 -12.20 -20.13 -6.17
C PRO A 281 -10.97 -20.77 -5.54
N TYR A 282 -10.43 -20.16 -4.48
CA TYR A 282 -9.25 -20.66 -3.78
C TYR A 282 -9.51 -21.98 -3.03
N ASN A 283 -10.72 -22.19 -2.50
CA ASN A 283 -11.12 -23.48 -1.90
C ASN A 283 -11.41 -24.52 -2.97
N VAL A 284 -11.95 -24.11 -4.13
CA VAL A 284 -12.17 -25.03 -5.26
C VAL A 284 -10.84 -25.52 -5.84
N PHE A 285 -9.80 -24.68 -5.87
CA PHE A 285 -8.46 -25.14 -6.26
C PHE A 285 -7.85 -26.11 -5.26
N SER A 286 -8.06 -25.89 -3.96
CA SER A 286 -7.65 -26.87 -2.94
C SER A 286 -8.39 -28.20 -3.10
N ASP A 287 -9.71 -28.16 -3.28
CA ASP A 287 -10.56 -29.34 -3.51
C ASP A 287 -10.10 -30.15 -4.74
N ILE A 288 -9.77 -29.49 -5.86
CA ILE A 288 -9.24 -30.15 -7.08
C ILE A 288 -7.91 -30.86 -6.81
N LEU A 289 -7.08 -30.34 -5.89
CA LEU A 289 -5.78 -30.92 -5.57
C LEU A 289 -5.90 -32.23 -4.79
N PHE A 290 -6.84 -32.31 -3.83
CA PHE A 290 -7.03 -33.49 -2.99
C PHE A 290 -8.01 -34.51 -3.59
N ASN A 291 -9.10 -34.06 -4.22
CA ASN A 291 -10.18 -34.90 -4.74
C ASN A 291 -10.12 -35.10 -6.26
N GLY A 292 -9.13 -34.53 -6.93
CA GLY A 292 -8.95 -34.58 -8.38
C GLY A 292 -9.88 -33.65 -9.16
N LEU A 293 -9.71 -33.61 -10.48
CA LEU A 293 -10.47 -32.70 -11.35
C LEU A 293 -11.86 -33.27 -11.65
N GLN A 294 -12.83 -32.89 -10.81
CA GLN A 294 -14.24 -33.26 -10.97
C GLN A 294 -15.03 -32.20 -11.75
N LEU A 295 -16.05 -32.63 -12.50
CA LEU A 295 -16.93 -31.71 -13.25
C LEU A 295 -17.59 -30.66 -12.34
N HIS A 296 -17.94 -31.05 -11.11
CA HIS A 296 -18.56 -30.16 -10.14
C HIS A 296 -17.65 -28.99 -9.74
N ALA A 297 -16.34 -29.24 -9.57
CA ALA A 297 -15.36 -28.20 -9.27
C ALA A 297 -15.20 -27.21 -10.44
N LEU A 298 -15.18 -27.72 -11.69
CA LEU A 298 -15.16 -26.87 -12.89
C LEU A 298 -16.42 -25.99 -12.98
N LEU A 299 -17.60 -26.53 -12.66
CA LEU A 299 -18.84 -25.76 -12.64
C LEU A 299 -18.82 -24.64 -11.60
N LYS A 300 -18.29 -24.89 -10.38
CA LYS A 300 -18.12 -23.84 -9.37
C LYS A 300 -17.22 -22.69 -9.87
N LEU A 301 -16.07 -23.02 -10.47
CA LEU A 301 -15.18 -22.02 -11.08
C LEU A 301 -15.86 -21.26 -12.23
N ALA A 302 -16.57 -21.97 -13.10
CA ALA A 302 -17.28 -21.36 -14.22
C ALA A 302 -18.36 -20.39 -13.73
N MET A 303 -19.15 -20.76 -12.71
CA MET A 303 -20.16 -19.87 -12.13
C MET A 303 -19.56 -18.58 -11.57
N PHE A 304 -18.41 -18.68 -10.89
CA PHE A 304 -17.68 -17.50 -10.40
C PHE A 304 -17.33 -16.55 -11.57
N PHE A 305 -16.71 -17.07 -12.63
CA PHE A 305 -16.34 -16.25 -13.78
C PHE A 305 -17.54 -15.73 -14.58
N ILE A 306 -18.62 -16.51 -14.71
CA ILE A 306 -19.88 -16.05 -15.32
C ILE A 306 -20.44 -14.87 -14.51
N GLY A 307 -20.45 -14.95 -13.18
CA GLY A 307 -20.87 -13.84 -12.32
C GLY A 307 -20.07 -12.56 -12.59
N VAL A 308 -18.74 -12.68 -12.74
CA VAL A 308 -17.86 -11.55 -13.08
C VAL A 308 -18.15 -10.99 -14.49
N ILE A 309 -18.42 -11.86 -15.47
CA ILE A 309 -18.76 -11.47 -16.85
C ILE A 309 -20.14 -10.78 -16.90
N VAL A 310 -21.12 -11.27 -16.15
CA VAL A 310 -22.44 -10.64 -16.03
C VAL A 310 -22.30 -9.23 -15.44
N LEU A 311 -21.52 -9.08 -14.35
CA LEU A 311 -21.22 -7.78 -13.75
C LEU A 311 -20.58 -6.81 -14.77
N LEU A 312 -19.61 -7.30 -15.55
CA LEU A 312 -18.99 -6.56 -16.66
C LEU A 312 -20.02 -6.08 -17.69
N SER A 313 -20.93 -6.97 -18.08
CA SER A 313 -21.95 -6.66 -19.08
C SER A 313 -22.90 -5.55 -18.61
N ILE A 314 -23.31 -5.57 -17.34
CA ILE A 314 -24.16 -4.55 -16.72
C ILE A 314 -23.45 -3.19 -16.71
N LEU A 315 -22.20 -3.16 -16.22
CA LEU A 315 -21.39 -1.94 -16.17
C LEU A 315 -21.13 -1.36 -17.58
N SER A 316 -20.93 -2.22 -18.58
CA SER A 316 -20.73 -1.80 -19.96
C SER A 316 -21.96 -1.10 -20.56
N LYS A 317 -23.18 -1.59 -20.22
CA LYS A 317 -24.45 -0.98 -20.67
C LYS A 317 -24.70 0.37 -20.00
N MET A 318 -24.35 0.52 -18.72
CA MET A 318 -24.44 1.80 -18.01
C MET A 318 -23.60 2.91 -18.67
N ASN A 319 -22.51 2.54 -19.36
CA ASN A 319 -21.60 3.46 -20.04
C ASN A 319 -22.19 4.10 -21.32
N HIS A 320 -23.27 3.55 -21.89
CA HIS A 320 -23.81 4.00 -23.19
C HIS A 320 -24.81 5.16 -23.12
N HIS A 321 -25.24 5.58 -21.93
CA HIS A 321 -26.13 6.73 -21.81
C HIS A 321 -25.33 8.03 -21.88
N ARG A 322 -25.48 8.74 -23.01
CA ARG A 322 -24.84 10.05 -23.30
C ARG A 322 -25.13 11.03 -22.16
N ARG A 323 -24.15 11.24 -21.29
CA ARG A 323 -24.19 12.23 -20.22
C ARG A 323 -23.09 13.26 -20.47
N THR A 324 -23.35 14.52 -20.17
CA THR A 324 -22.35 15.59 -20.31
C THR A 324 -21.18 15.35 -19.35
N PRO A 325 -19.92 15.57 -19.77
CA PRO A 325 -18.78 15.48 -18.88
C PRO A 325 -18.92 16.49 -17.74
N TYR A 326 -18.59 16.05 -16.52
CA TYR A 326 -18.71 16.82 -15.28
C TYR A 326 -17.32 17.10 -14.70
N TYR A 327 -17.12 18.33 -14.22
CA TYR A 327 -15.92 18.71 -13.47
C TYR A 327 -16.26 18.84 -11.97
N PRO A 328 -15.87 17.87 -11.13
CA PRO A 328 -16.29 17.81 -9.72
C PRO A 328 -15.53 18.77 -8.79
N PHE A 329 -14.32 19.20 -9.18
CA PHE A 329 -13.40 19.87 -8.26
C PHE A 329 -13.56 21.39 -8.20
N LYS A 330 -14.58 21.99 -8.84
CA LYS A 330 -14.77 23.45 -8.88
C LYS A 330 -14.79 24.11 -7.49
N ARG A 331 -15.43 23.47 -6.50
CA ARG A 331 -15.49 23.98 -5.11
C ARG A 331 -14.18 23.80 -4.36
N ILE A 332 -13.53 22.65 -4.53
CA ILE A 332 -12.23 22.34 -3.90
C ILE A 332 -11.14 23.28 -4.47
N GLU A 333 -11.18 23.55 -5.78
CA GLU A 333 -10.33 24.53 -6.44
C GLU A 333 -10.52 25.93 -5.81
N ALA A 334 -11.76 26.37 -5.64
CA ALA A 334 -12.05 27.66 -5.00
C ALA A 334 -11.55 27.71 -3.54
N PHE A 335 -11.81 26.66 -2.76
CA PHE A 335 -11.32 26.55 -1.37
C PHE A 335 -9.80 26.60 -1.28
N ASN A 336 -9.10 25.85 -2.14
CA ASN A 336 -7.63 25.86 -2.17
C ASN A 336 -7.06 27.19 -2.65
N THR A 337 -7.75 27.90 -3.56
CA THR A 337 -7.35 29.27 -3.93
C THR A 337 -7.48 30.27 -2.78
N LEU A 338 -8.35 30.01 -1.80
CA LEU A 338 -8.44 30.81 -0.58
C LEU A 338 -7.32 30.43 0.41
N LEU A 339 -7.11 29.13 0.65
CA LEU A 339 -6.05 28.64 1.56
C LEU A 339 -4.64 29.01 1.08
N SER A 340 -4.38 28.95 -0.23
CA SER A 340 -3.09 29.36 -0.81
C SER A 340 -2.80 30.86 -0.72
N LYS A 341 -3.77 31.70 -0.34
CA LYS A 341 -3.51 33.11 0.03
C LYS A 341 -3.05 33.26 1.47
N VAL A 342 -3.46 32.35 2.36
CA VAL A 342 -3.16 32.39 3.79
C VAL A 342 -1.79 31.78 4.08
N ILE A 343 -1.42 30.73 3.35
CA ILE A 343 -0.09 30.13 3.45
C ILE A 343 0.82 30.81 2.41
N PRO A 344 1.97 31.39 2.80
CA PRO A 344 2.82 32.16 1.89
C PRO A 344 3.27 31.30 0.70
N GLY A 345 2.75 31.64 -0.49
CA GLY A 345 3.06 30.98 -1.76
C GLY A 345 3.02 32.00 -2.91
N THR A 346 3.80 31.76 -3.97
CA THR A 346 3.77 32.64 -5.15
C THR A 346 2.46 32.49 -5.90
N SER A 347 1.98 33.53 -6.59
CA SER A 347 0.76 33.50 -7.44
C SER A 347 0.75 32.30 -8.40
N TYR A 348 1.92 31.87 -8.83
CA TYR A 348 2.20 30.68 -9.62
C TYR A 348 1.71 29.36 -9.01
N THR A 349 1.84 29.18 -7.69
CA THR A 349 1.37 27.97 -6.97
C THR A 349 -0.13 27.76 -7.15
N THR A 350 -0.91 28.85 -7.18
CA THR A 350 -2.37 28.78 -7.34
C THR A 350 -2.76 28.30 -8.74
N ILE A 351 -2.05 28.73 -9.78
CA ILE A 351 -2.30 28.33 -11.17
C ILE A 351 -1.97 26.85 -11.36
N LEU A 352 -0.83 26.41 -10.84
CA LEU A 352 -0.43 25.01 -10.93
C LEU A 352 -1.34 24.09 -10.10
N ALA A 353 -1.77 24.52 -8.91
CA ALA A 353 -2.76 23.79 -8.12
C ALA A 353 -4.07 23.60 -8.92
N LYS A 354 -4.58 24.67 -9.55
CA LYS A 354 -5.74 24.59 -10.46
C LYS A 354 -5.51 23.60 -11.60
N HIS A 355 -4.32 23.62 -12.20
CA HIS A 355 -3.97 22.68 -13.27
C HIS A 355 -4.05 21.22 -12.78
N HIS A 356 -3.50 20.90 -11.61
CA HIS A 356 -3.57 19.52 -11.09
C HIS A 356 -4.99 19.06 -10.76
N TYR A 357 -5.83 19.93 -10.18
CA TYR A 357 -7.23 19.60 -9.93
C TYR A 357 -8.01 19.27 -11.21
N ARG A 358 -7.54 19.76 -12.36
CA ARG A 358 -8.16 19.51 -13.67
C ARG A 358 -7.64 18.27 -14.39
N THR A 359 -6.58 17.64 -13.89
CA THR A 359 -6.02 16.43 -14.50
C THR A 359 -6.91 15.21 -14.31
N ASP A 360 -6.94 14.33 -15.32
CA ASP A 360 -7.59 13.03 -15.22
C ASP A 360 -6.89 12.12 -14.20
N TYR A 361 -5.58 12.30 -13.98
CA TYR A 361 -4.81 11.60 -12.97
C TYR A 361 -5.40 11.76 -11.57
N LEU A 362 -5.62 13.00 -11.11
CA LEU A 362 -6.24 13.24 -9.80
C LEU A 362 -7.69 12.76 -9.77
N ARG A 363 -8.46 12.97 -10.85
CA ARG A 363 -9.86 12.54 -10.91
C ARG A 363 -10.03 11.04 -10.65
N TYR A 364 -9.21 10.22 -11.31
CA TYR A 364 -9.26 8.77 -11.13
C TYR A 364 -8.76 8.32 -9.76
N ARG A 365 -7.93 9.12 -9.08
CA ARG A 365 -7.37 8.78 -7.77
C ARG A 365 -8.01 9.53 -6.59
N PHE A 366 -8.97 10.42 -6.84
CA PHE A 366 -9.47 11.38 -5.85
C PHE A 366 -9.86 10.81 -4.47
N PRO A 367 -10.53 9.64 -4.35
CA PRO A 367 -10.86 9.09 -3.03
C PRO A 367 -9.65 8.83 -2.13
N VAL A 368 -8.43 8.75 -2.67
CA VAL A 368 -7.18 8.64 -1.91
C VAL A 368 -7.00 9.80 -0.93
N VAL A 369 -7.48 10.99 -1.28
CA VAL A 369 -7.38 12.20 -0.45
C VAL A 369 -8.15 12.03 0.87
N LEU A 370 -9.14 11.13 0.91
CA LEU A 370 -9.87 10.75 2.14
C LEU A 370 -9.07 9.77 3.03
N GLY A 371 -7.82 9.43 2.71
CA GLY A 371 -7.00 8.44 3.41
C GLY A 371 -7.23 6.99 2.92
N SER A 372 -6.24 6.12 3.17
CA SER A 372 -6.32 4.68 2.90
C SER A 372 -7.27 3.96 3.84
N PHE A 373 -7.69 2.75 3.45
CA PHE A 373 -8.39 1.84 4.34
C PHE A 373 -7.56 1.50 5.59
N LEU A 374 -6.24 1.32 5.46
CA LEU A 374 -5.37 1.04 6.62
C LEU A 374 -5.40 2.18 7.65
N PHE A 375 -5.35 3.44 7.20
CA PHE A 375 -5.49 4.60 8.08
C PHE A 375 -6.80 4.54 8.88
N TRP A 376 -7.93 4.24 8.23
CA TRP A 376 -9.23 4.14 8.88
C TRP A 376 -9.39 2.91 9.79
N VAL A 377 -8.73 1.79 9.47
CA VAL A 377 -8.63 0.64 10.38
C VAL A 377 -7.90 1.05 11.66
N ILE A 378 -6.72 1.66 11.55
CA ILE A 378 -5.92 2.07 12.72
C ILE A 378 -6.70 3.11 13.54
N TRP A 379 -7.31 4.10 12.89
CA TRP A 379 -8.15 5.09 13.55
C TRP A 379 -9.32 4.44 14.32
N GLY A 380 -10.02 3.49 13.68
CA GLY A 380 -11.11 2.73 14.31
C GLY A 380 -10.66 1.88 15.49
N VAL A 381 -9.56 1.12 15.36
CA VAL A 381 -9.03 0.30 16.46
C VAL A 381 -8.63 1.17 17.65
N ILE A 382 -7.88 2.26 17.42
CA ILE A 382 -7.44 3.18 18.48
C ILE A 382 -8.65 3.80 19.20
N THR A 383 -9.63 4.32 18.45
CA THR A 383 -10.86 4.87 19.06
C THR A 383 -11.63 3.83 19.86
N GLY A 384 -11.74 2.60 19.36
CA GLY A 384 -12.39 1.50 20.08
C GLY A 384 -11.69 1.13 21.38
N LEU A 385 -10.35 1.13 21.38
CA LEU A 385 -9.54 0.84 22.56
C LEU A 385 -9.67 1.92 23.63
N LEU A 386 -9.61 3.20 23.24
CA LEU A 386 -9.63 4.31 24.19
C LEU A 386 -10.98 4.49 24.89
N GLN A 387 -12.09 4.00 24.32
CA GLN A 387 -13.42 4.17 24.94
C GLN A 387 -13.61 3.46 26.28
N SER A 388 -12.81 2.44 26.58
CA SER A 388 -12.91 1.64 27.81
C SER A 388 -11.74 1.87 28.77
N LEU A 389 -10.86 2.82 28.45
CA LEU A 389 -9.69 3.19 29.25
C LEU A 389 -9.90 4.55 29.88
N ASP A 390 -9.60 4.66 31.16
CA ASP A 390 -9.60 5.95 31.84
C ASP A 390 -8.33 6.73 31.47
N GLN A 391 -8.45 8.05 31.39
CA GLN A 391 -7.35 8.95 31.00
C GLN A 391 -6.20 9.02 32.02
N SER A 392 -6.38 8.39 33.19
CA SER A 392 -5.34 8.20 34.20
C SER A 392 -4.51 6.94 33.99
N GLU A 393 -4.96 6.00 33.17
CA GLU A 393 -4.28 4.72 32.98
C GLU A 393 -3.06 4.86 32.06
N GLU A 394 -1.97 4.17 32.36
CA GLU A 394 -0.75 4.29 31.56
C GLU A 394 -0.91 3.74 30.14
N ILE A 395 -1.75 2.70 30.02
CA ILE A 395 -2.11 2.03 28.78
C ILE A 395 -2.86 3.00 27.83
N TYR A 396 -3.62 3.95 28.37
CA TYR A 396 -4.23 5.03 27.60
C TYR A 396 -3.16 5.82 26.85
N PHE A 397 -2.07 6.21 27.55
CA PHE A 397 -0.97 6.96 26.94
C PHE A 397 -0.14 6.13 25.97
N LEU A 398 0.00 4.81 26.19
CA LEU A 398 0.56 3.89 25.19
C LEU A 398 -0.24 3.94 23.88
N ILE A 399 -1.56 3.76 23.93
CA ILE A 399 -2.40 3.79 22.74
C ILE A 399 -2.37 5.18 22.07
N MET A 400 -2.35 6.25 22.85
CA MET A 400 -2.16 7.61 22.34
C MET A 400 -0.80 7.80 21.63
N SER A 401 0.28 7.15 22.07
CA SER A 401 1.57 7.23 21.37
C SER A 401 1.54 6.57 19.98
N PHE A 402 0.78 5.48 19.81
CA PHE A 402 0.50 4.88 18.50
C PHE A 402 -0.32 5.82 17.61
N TYR A 403 -1.31 6.51 18.19
CA TYR A 403 -2.08 7.54 17.52
C TYR A 403 -1.17 8.68 17.01
N LEU A 404 -0.25 9.17 17.84
CA LEU A 404 0.62 10.28 17.51
C LEU A 404 1.47 10.06 16.25
N PHE A 405 2.10 8.88 16.14
CA PHE A 405 3.13 8.67 15.11
C PHE A 405 2.73 7.68 14.02
N PHE A 406 2.19 6.50 14.38
CA PHE A 406 1.84 5.50 13.37
C PHE A 406 0.68 5.96 12.50
N LEU A 407 -0.39 6.50 13.10
CA LEU A 407 -1.53 7.00 12.33
C LEU A 407 -1.10 8.11 11.36
N THR A 408 -0.33 9.09 11.85
CA THR A 408 0.21 10.20 11.04
C THR A 408 1.08 9.69 9.88
N TYR A 409 1.99 8.75 10.17
CA TYR A 409 2.85 8.14 9.14
C TYR A 409 2.03 7.43 8.05
N PHE A 410 1.09 6.55 8.42
CA PHE A 410 0.30 5.79 7.44
C PHE A 410 -0.63 6.69 6.60
N TYR A 411 -1.14 7.78 7.19
CA TYR A 411 -1.90 8.80 6.46
C TYR A 411 -1.04 9.46 5.38
N VAL A 412 0.11 10.02 5.77
CA VAL A 412 1.04 10.72 4.88
C VAL A 412 1.57 9.79 3.80
N TYR A 413 2.05 8.60 4.18
CA TYR A 413 2.58 7.59 3.27
C TYR A 413 1.56 7.21 2.20
N SER A 414 0.32 6.93 2.60
CA SER A 414 -0.71 6.50 1.67
C SER A 414 -1.07 7.56 0.64
N ILE A 415 -1.19 8.82 1.04
CA ILE A 415 -1.57 9.89 0.10
C ILE A 415 -0.40 10.17 -0.84
N PHE A 416 0.83 10.17 -0.33
CA PHE A 416 2.01 10.41 -1.15
C PHE A 416 2.21 9.31 -2.19
N THR A 417 2.15 8.04 -1.82
CA THR A 417 2.39 6.93 -2.77
C THR A 417 1.32 6.85 -3.85
N GLU A 418 0.04 6.96 -3.49
CA GLU A 418 -1.04 6.92 -4.47
C GLU A 418 -1.12 8.18 -5.34
N LEU A 419 -0.53 9.30 -4.95
CA LEU A 419 -0.46 10.51 -5.77
C LEU A 419 0.98 10.91 -6.08
N ASN A 420 1.88 9.92 -6.17
CA ASN A 420 3.33 10.15 -6.37
C ASN A 420 3.57 10.99 -7.64
N GLY A 421 2.86 10.71 -8.73
CA GLY A 421 2.95 11.50 -9.96
C GLY A 421 2.54 12.97 -9.83
N MET A 422 1.76 13.33 -8.80
CA MET A 422 1.37 14.72 -8.52
C MET A 422 2.31 15.40 -7.51
N PHE A 423 2.90 14.66 -6.58
CA PHE A 423 3.69 15.24 -5.48
C PHE A 423 5.19 15.08 -5.65
N SER A 424 5.67 14.08 -6.38
CA SER A 424 7.09 13.89 -6.59
C SER A 424 7.70 15.05 -7.39
N VAL A 425 8.97 15.34 -7.11
CA VAL A 425 9.74 16.38 -7.83
C VAL A 425 9.84 16.03 -9.31
N ASP A 426 9.95 14.75 -9.62
CA ASP A 426 10.05 14.21 -10.97
C ASP A 426 8.71 13.93 -11.65
N GLY A 427 7.56 14.17 -10.99
CA GLY A 427 6.21 13.86 -11.49
C GLY A 427 5.76 14.59 -12.75
N GLU A 428 6.49 15.62 -13.17
CA GLU A 428 6.28 16.35 -14.44
C GLU A 428 7.13 15.84 -15.60
N GLY A 429 8.06 14.91 -15.34
CA GLY A 429 8.97 14.38 -16.34
C GLY A 429 9.76 15.49 -17.05
N LYS A 430 9.88 15.38 -18.37
CA LYS A 430 10.57 16.38 -19.21
C LYS A 430 9.97 17.79 -19.15
N GLN A 431 8.74 17.96 -18.66
CA GLN A 431 8.14 19.29 -18.56
C GLN A 431 8.86 20.18 -17.55
N VAL A 432 9.60 19.59 -16.60
CA VAL A 432 10.47 20.32 -15.66
C VAL A 432 11.50 21.20 -16.38
N ILE A 433 11.89 20.86 -17.61
CA ILE A 433 12.77 21.69 -18.44
C ILE A 433 12.22 23.09 -18.65
N THR A 434 10.90 23.23 -18.80
CA THR A 434 10.27 24.55 -18.99
C THR A 434 10.44 25.46 -17.77
N TYR A 435 10.49 24.89 -16.57
CA TYR A 435 10.74 25.63 -15.33
C TYR A 435 12.17 26.16 -15.28
N LEU A 436 13.13 25.34 -15.69
CA LEU A 436 14.54 25.68 -15.71
C LEU A 436 14.86 26.76 -16.75
N LEU A 437 14.24 26.66 -17.94
CA LEU A 437 14.34 27.68 -18.98
C LEU A 437 13.77 29.03 -18.52
N ASN A 438 12.77 29.01 -17.62
CA ASN A 438 12.20 30.20 -16.99
C ASN A 438 13.01 30.70 -15.76
N GLY A 439 14.23 30.19 -15.55
CA GLY A 439 15.11 30.59 -14.44
C GLY A 439 14.69 30.08 -13.07
N LYS A 440 13.77 29.11 -12.98
CA LYS A 440 13.42 28.43 -11.72
C LYS A 440 14.36 27.25 -11.47
N SER A 441 14.55 26.89 -10.21
CA SER A 441 15.36 25.73 -9.81
C SER A 441 14.48 24.52 -9.46
N LEU A 442 15.06 23.32 -9.37
CA LEU A 442 14.36 22.14 -8.85
C LEU A 442 13.91 22.33 -7.38
N TRP A 443 14.58 23.18 -6.62
CA TRP A 443 14.13 23.57 -5.28
C TRP A 443 12.81 24.34 -5.31
N ASP A 444 12.57 25.16 -6.33
CA ASP A 444 11.29 25.85 -6.49
C ASP A 444 10.16 24.89 -6.84
N VAL A 445 10.45 23.88 -7.66
CA VAL A 445 9.52 22.78 -7.97
C VAL A 445 9.19 22.00 -6.69
N PHE A 446 10.20 21.66 -5.88
CA PHE A 446 10.00 20.98 -4.59
C PHE A 446 9.13 21.79 -3.63
N LYS A 447 9.45 23.07 -3.39
CA LYS A 447 8.67 23.94 -2.50
C LYS A 447 7.20 23.97 -2.90
N TYR A 448 6.95 24.12 -4.20
CA TYR A 448 5.62 24.12 -4.75
C TYR A 448 4.89 22.78 -4.50
N ARG A 449 5.54 21.65 -4.81
CA ARG A 449 4.97 20.31 -4.63
C ARG A 449 4.69 19.97 -3.17
N PHE A 450 5.62 20.31 -2.29
CA PHE A 450 5.48 20.13 -0.85
C PHE A 450 4.32 20.97 -0.30
N HIS A 451 4.21 22.22 -0.75
CA HIS A 451 3.10 23.08 -0.39
C HIS A 451 1.74 22.56 -0.90
N LEU A 452 1.70 22.06 -2.14
CA LEU A 452 0.51 21.43 -2.72
C LEU A 452 0.08 20.20 -1.91
N PHE A 453 1.01 19.36 -1.48
CA PHE A 453 0.75 18.20 -0.62
C PHE A 453 0.13 18.62 0.73
N ALA A 454 0.69 19.65 1.37
CA ALA A 454 0.15 20.17 2.62
C ALA A 454 -1.27 20.71 2.43
N LEU A 455 -1.52 21.50 1.38
CA LEU A 455 -2.85 22.04 1.06
C LEU A 455 -3.90 20.95 0.81
N THR A 456 -3.52 19.85 0.16
CA THR A 456 -4.46 18.78 -0.20
C THR A 456 -4.82 17.88 0.97
N SER A 457 -3.87 17.59 1.86
CA SER A 457 -4.01 16.51 2.84
C SER A 457 -4.08 16.98 4.29
N LEU A 458 -3.39 18.05 4.68
CA LEU A 458 -3.39 18.53 6.07
C LEU A 458 -4.79 18.93 6.57
N PRO A 459 -5.65 19.65 5.81
CA PRO A 459 -6.96 20.04 6.30
C PRO A 459 -7.86 18.83 6.64
N LEU A 460 -7.77 17.75 5.86
CA LEU A 460 -8.56 16.55 6.12
C LEU A 460 -8.02 15.75 7.31
N PHE A 461 -6.71 15.75 7.49
CA PHE A 461 -6.08 15.17 8.68
C PHE A 461 -6.54 15.89 9.96
N ILE A 462 -6.55 17.23 9.95
CA ILE A 462 -7.06 18.05 11.07
C ILE A 462 -8.53 17.75 11.36
N VAL A 463 -9.37 17.60 10.33
CA VAL A 463 -10.78 17.23 10.54
C VAL A 463 -10.91 15.84 11.19
N ALA A 464 -10.08 14.88 10.79
CA ALA A 464 -10.05 13.56 11.42
C ALA A 464 -9.62 13.62 12.88
N ASP A 465 -8.62 14.45 13.22
CA ASP A 465 -8.20 14.71 14.61
C ASP A 465 -9.32 15.32 15.45
N ILE A 466 -10.01 16.34 14.91
CA ILE A 466 -11.13 16.98 15.60
C ILE A 466 -12.23 15.94 15.91
N LEU A 467 -12.60 15.11 14.93
CA LEU A 467 -13.58 14.04 15.14
C LEU A 467 -13.09 13.04 16.19
N PHE A 468 -11.82 12.68 16.17
CA PHE A 468 -11.22 11.78 17.17
C PHE A 468 -11.32 12.35 18.58
N PHE A 469 -11.01 13.63 18.77
CA PHE A 469 -11.10 14.30 20.07
C PHE A 469 -12.54 14.33 20.61
N PHE A 470 -13.52 14.57 19.73
CA PHE A 470 -14.93 14.54 20.11
C PHE A 470 -15.41 13.14 20.48
N VAL A 471 -15.06 12.12 19.69
CA VAL A 471 -15.51 10.73 19.93
C VAL A 471 -14.91 10.16 21.22
N ASN A 472 -13.65 10.47 21.53
CA ASN A 472 -12.97 9.98 22.74
C ASN A 472 -13.07 10.93 23.96
N GLN A 473 -13.82 12.04 23.84
CA GLN A 473 -14.00 13.03 24.92
C GLN A 473 -12.66 13.50 25.55
N MET A 474 -11.68 13.77 24.69
CA MET A 474 -10.33 14.09 25.12
C MET A 474 -10.26 15.51 25.72
N PRO A 475 -9.49 15.74 26.81
CA PRO A 475 -9.39 17.06 27.42
C PRO A 475 -8.81 18.09 26.45
N LEU A 476 -9.36 19.30 26.46
CA LEU A 476 -9.01 20.36 25.51
C LEU A 476 -7.50 20.63 25.44
N MET A 477 -6.81 20.67 26.59
CA MET A 477 -5.37 20.89 26.64
C MET A 477 -4.60 19.79 25.89
N LEU A 478 -4.92 18.53 26.17
CA LEU A 478 -4.28 17.38 25.54
C LEU A 478 -4.61 17.31 24.05
N SER A 479 -5.83 17.68 23.65
CA SER A 479 -6.24 17.80 22.24
C SER A 479 -5.43 18.85 21.49
N ILE A 480 -5.24 20.05 22.06
CA ILE A 480 -4.42 21.11 21.43
C ILE A 480 -2.97 20.66 21.28
N MET A 481 -2.39 20.09 22.34
CA MET A 481 -1.00 19.60 22.29
C MET A 481 -0.84 18.48 21.24
N THR A 482 -1.80 17.55 21.19
CA THR A 482 -1.82 16.46 20.21
C THR A 482 -1.93 16.97 18.79
N LEU A 483 -2.82 17.94 18.53
CA LEU A 483 -2.97 18.57 17.22
C LEU A 483 -1.66 19.25 16.76
N LEU A 484 -1.00 19.98 17.66
CA LEU A 484 0.29 20.64 17.35
C LEU A 484 1.37 19.62 17.02
N LEU A 485 1.50 18.56 17.83
CA LEU A 485 2.46 17.49 17.56
C LEU A 485 2.15 16.76 16.25
N HIS A 486 0.89 16.47 15.97
CA HIS A 486 0.44 15.90 14.70
C HIS A 486 0.82 16.74 13.49
N ILE A 487 0.65 18.07 13.55
CA ILE A 487 1.07 18.97 12.47
C ILE A 487 2.60 18.89 12.27
N ILE A 488 3.38 18.89 13.35
CA ILE A 488 4.84 18.76 13.28
C ILE A 488 5.25 17.41 12.68
N SER A 489 4.69 16.31 13.21
CA SER A 489 4.94 14.95 12.73
C SER A 489 4.51 14.77 11.27
N PHE A 490 3.39 15.37 10.87
CA PHE A 490 2.92 15.37 9.48
C PHE A 490 3.97 15.96 8.54
N PHE A 491 4.53 17.14 8.86
CA PHE A 491 5.56 17.77 8.02
C PHE A 491 6.87 16.98 8.02
N PHE A 492 7.25 16.39 9.17
CA PHE A 492 8.41 15.51 9.26
C PHE A 492 8.27 14.28 8.36
N PHE A 493 7.17 13.54 8.47
CA PHE A 493 6.93 12.36 7.63
C PHE A 493 6.74 12.74 6.16
N ALA A 494 6.10 13.87 5.86
CA ALA A 494 5.98 14.37 4.50
C ALA A 494 7.37 14.60 3.89
N LEU A 495 8.28 15.24 4.61
CA LEU A 495 9.65 15.47 4.12
C LEU A 495 10.36 14.16 3.80
N LEU A 496 10.24 13.15 4.65
CA LEU A 496 10.81 11.82 4.42
C LEU A 496 10.25 11.18 3.14
N MET A 497 8.95 11.32 2.87
CA MET A 497 8.32 10.75 1.68
C MET A 497 8.80 11.38 0.37
N PHE A 498 9.22 12.65 0.39
CA PHE A 498 9.76 13.32 -0.80
C PHE A 498 11.22 12.97 -1.10
N LEU A 499 11.99 12.47 -0.12
CA LEU A 499 13.42 12.20 -0.26
C LEU A 499 13.80 11.27 -1.43
N PRO A 500 13.05 10.19 -1.77
CA PRO A 500 13.37 9.37 -2.94
C PRO A 500 13.45 10.18 -4.23
N GLY A 501 12.48 11.07 -4.47
CA GLY A 501 12.44 11.96 -5.64
C GLY A 501 13.49 13.08 -5.61
N VAL A 502 13.98 13.45 -4.42
CA VAL A 502 15.10 14.41 -4.28
C VAL A 502 16.45 13.74 -4.54
N LEU A 503 16.64 12.54 -4.00
CA LEU A 503 17.91 11.80 -4.05
C LEU A 503 18.12 11.15 -5.41
N ARG A 504 17.06 10.62 -6.04
CA ARG A 504 17.09 9.92 -7.34
C ARG A 504 15.90 10.35 -8.23
N PRO A 505 15.91 11.59 -8.75
CA PRO A 505 14.85 12.06 -9.66
C PRO A 505 14.97 11.38 -11.03
N HIS A 506 13.84 10.98 -11.61
CA HIS A 506 13.75 10.41 -12.96
C HIS A 506 12.79 11.20 -13.84
N PHE A 507 13.32 12.03 -14.75
CA PHE A 507 12.49 12.88 -15.62
C PHE A 507 12.13 12.24 -16.98
N ASN A 508 12.82 11.15 -17.35
CA ASN A 508 12.71 10.49 -18.65
C ASN A 508 11.86 9.22 -18.60
N TYR A 509 10.56 9.38 -18.33
CA TYR A 509 9.59 8.29 -18.40
C TYR A 509 8.50 8.56 -19.45
N GLU A 510 7.94 7.49 -19.99
CA GLU A 510 6.86 7.55 -20.98
C GLU A 510 5.47 7.52 -20.33
N ASN A 511 5.39 6.87 -19.16
CA ASN A 511 4.17 6.73 -18.37
C ASN A 511 4.49 7.08 -16.91
N ILE A 512 3.64 7.89 -16.28
CA ILE A 512 3.83 8.36 -14.90
C ILE A 512 3.86 7.22 -13.89
N GLU A 513 3.22 6.10 -14.21
CA GLU A 513 3.27 4.88 -13.39
C GLU A 513 4.67 4.23 -13.37
N GLN A 514 5.57 4.58 -14.30
CA GLN A 514 6.96 4.10 -14.29
C GLN A 514 7.78 4.72 -13.15
N LEU A 515 7.32 5.81 -12.54
CA LEU A 515 8.03 6.45 -11.43
C LEU A 515 8.24 5.52 -10.22
N ASP A 516 7.36 4.54 -10.05
CA ASP A 516 7.43 3.54 -8.98
C ASP A 516 8.23 2.28 -9.38
N ASP A 517 8.55 2.14 -10.67
CA ASP A 517 9.25 0.99 -11.25
C ASP A 517 10.78 1.13 -11.23
N TYR A 518 11.32 2.32 -10.93
CA TYR A 518 12.77 2.57 -10.92
C TYR A 518 13.44 1.94 -9.67
N PRO A 519 14.36 0.97 -9.85
CA PRO A 519 14.92 0.20 -8.74
C PRO A 519 15.66 1.04 -7.70
N ASP A 520 16.41 2.05 -8.13
CA ASP A 520 17.20 2.91 -7.24
C ASP A 520 16.32 3.80 -6.35
N LYS A 521 15.26 4.37 -6.92
CA LYS A 521 14.25 5.14 -6.19
C LYS A 521 13.46 4.25 -5.23
N LYS A 522 13.10 3.04 -5.65
CA LYS A 522 12.41 2.05 -4.83
C LYS A 522 13.26 1.61 -3.63
N ILE A 523 14.54 1.32 -3.82
CA ILE A 523 15.47 0.98 -2.71
C ILE A 523 15.50 2.11 -1.68
N VAL A 524 15.63 3.37 -2.12
CA VAL A 524 15.64 4.51 -1.21
C VAL A 524 14.30 4.65 -0.47
N ALA A 525 13.18 4.47 -1.16
CA ALA A 525 11.85 4.52 -0.55
C ALA A 525 11.63 3.39 0.48
N ASP A 526 12.05 2.17 0.16
CA ASP A 526 11.93 1.00 1.03
C ASP A 526 12.83 1.14 2.27
N VAL A 527 14.06 1.65 2.12
CA VAL A 527 14.95 1.96 3.25
C VAL A 527 14.35 3.03 4.14
N ILE A 528 13.81 4.12 3.58
CA ILE A 528 13.14 5.17 4.36
C ILE A 528 11.94 4.58 5.11
N ARG A 529 11.10 3.79 4.43
CA ARG A 529 9.94 3.14 5.07
C ARG A 529 10.37 2.23 6.21
N PHE A 530 11.35 1.36 5.98
CA PHE A 530 11.85 0.45 7.00
C PHE A 530 12.47 1.21 8.18
N ALA A 531 13.31 2.21 7.93
CA ALA A 531 13.91 3.03 8.98
C ALA A 531 12.85 3.85 9.75
N THR A 532 11.82 4.35 9.07
CA THR A 532 10.76 5.14 9.71
C THR A 532 9.93 4.27 10.65
N VAL A 533 9.43 3.14 10.16
CA VAL A 533 8.55 2.23 10.91
C VAL A 533 9.32 1.44 11.97
N GLY A 534 10.52 0.96 11.64
CA GLY A 534 11.29 0.06 12.48
C GLY A 534 12.22 0.76 13.48
N LEU A 535 12.58 2.03 13.27
CA LEU A 535 13.53 2.75 14.12
C LEU A 535 13.02 4.12 14.56
N MET A 536 12.67 5.01 13.63
CA MET A 536 12.32 6.39 13.99
C MET A 536 11.06 6.47 14.84
N VAL A 537 9.96 5.84 14.43
CA VAL A 537 8.70 5.85 15.20
C VAL A 537 8.89 5.24 16.60
N PRO A 538 9.49 4.04 16.75
CA PRO A 538 9.82 3.51 18.08
C PRO A 538 10.65 4.45 18.95
N LEU A 539 11.65 5.15 18.38
CA LEU A 539 12.44 6.14 19.11
C LEU A 539 11.60 7.35 19.58
N LEU A 540 10.63 7.79 18.78
CA LEU A 540 9.70 8.87 19.16
C LEU A 540 8.73 8.44 20.27
N MET A 541 8.52 7.13 20.44
CA MET A 541 7.69 6.53 21.49
C MET A 541 8.49 6.14 22.74
N LEU A 542 9.82 6.33 22.75
CA LEU A 542 10.68 6.02 23.90
C LEU A 542 10.20 6.64 25.23
N PRO A 543 9.72 7.90 25.28
CA PRO A 543 9.21 8.46 26.54
C PRO A 543 8.01 7.67 27.08
N THR A 544 7.22 7.05 26.19
CA THR A 544 6.08 6.23 26.58
C THR A 544 6.55 4.91 27.19
N ALA A 545 7.59 4.29 26.65
CA ALA A 545 8.20 3.10 27.27
C ALA A 545 8.80 3.40 28.66
N LEU A 546 9.41 4.58 28.82
CA LEU A 546 9.91 5.03 30.13
C LEU A 546 8.76 5.28 31.12
N PHE A 547 7.64 5.81 30.65
CA PHE A 547 6.45 6.03 31.45
C PHE A 547 5.80 4.73 31.92
N LEU A 548 5.67 3.72 31.04
CA LEU A 548 5.13 2.39 31.37
C LEU A 548 5.93 1.58 32.41
N VAL A 549 7.17 1.97 32.67
CA VAL A 549 8.06 1.31 33.66
C VAL A 549 8.21 2.20 34.91
N ASP A 550 7.28 3.13 35.12
CA ASP A 550 7.25 4.06 36.25
C ASP A 550 8.53 4.91 36.42
N SER A 551 9.37 5.01 35.39
CA SER A 551 10.64 5.75 35.49
C SER A 551 10.45 7.27 35.41
N ILE A 552 9.32 7.72 34.88
CA ILE A 552 8.91 9.13 34.81
C ILE A 552 7.45 9.28 35.21
N GLY A 553 7.10 10.35 35.93
CA GLY A 553 5.70 10.65 36.25
C GLY A 553 4.92 11.23 35.06
N VAL A 554 3.58 11.20 35.15
CA VAL A 554 2.65 11.65 34.08
C VAL A 554 2.94 13.08 33.58
N SER A 555 3.19 14.03 34.48
CA SER A 555 3.48 15.42 34.11
C SER A 555 4.78 15.56 33.30
N SER A 556 5.82 14.83 33.73
CA SER A 556 7.11 14.79 33.03
C SER A 556 6.96 14.09 31.68
N TYR A 557 6.20 13.00 31.62
CA TYR A 557 5.88 12.31 30.37
C TYR A 557 5.20 13.24 29.36
N ILE A 558 4.17 13.98 29.77
CA ILE A 558 3.46 14.90 28.86
C ILE A 558 4.42 15.97 28.29
N VAL A 559 5.29 16.54 29.12
CA VAL A 559 6.26 17.56 28.67
C VAL A 559 7.30 16.96 27.72
N ILE A 560 7.82 15.77 28.00
CA ILE A 560 8.82 15.12 27.15
C ILE A 560 8.18 14.69 25.82
N GLN A 561 7.04 13.99 25.87
CA GLN A 561 6.40 13.38 24.72
C GLN A 561 5.77 14.41 23.77
N TRP A 562 5.09 15.44 24.27
CA TRP A 562 4.49 16.48 23.40
C TRP A 562 5.41 17.68 23.17
N GLY A 563 6.27 18.02 24.13
CA GLY A 563 7.20 19.15 24.03
C GLY A 563 8.53 18.77 23.40
N MET A 564 9.34 17.98 24.08
CA MET A 564 10.72 17.67 23.64
C MET A 564 10.74 16.90 22.31
N VAL A 565 9.91 15.88 22.13
CA VAL A 565 9.82 15.15 20.87
C VAL A 565 9.40 16.08 19.72
N GLY A 566 8.42 16.95 19.96
CA GLY A 566 8.01 17.98 18.99
C GLY A 566 9.17 18.89 18.58
N MET A 567 9.98 19.35 19.55
CA MET A 567 11.18 20.15 19.27
C MET A 567 12.24 19.38 18.48
N ILE A 568 12.49 18.11 18.79
CA ILE A 568 13.43 17.25 18.05
C ILE A 568 13.00 17.12 16.58
N LEU A 569 11.70 16.87 16.34
CA LEU A 569 11.15 16.79 14.98
C LEU A 569 11.29 18.12 14.22
N LEU A 570 11.01 19.24 14.87
CA LEU A 570 11.20 20.58 14.29
C LEU A 570 12.66 20.85 13.92
N LEU A 571 13.60 20.51 14.81
CA LEU A 571 15.04 20.63 14.54
C LEU A 571 15.45 19.77 13.35
N PHE A 572 14.97 18.53 13.27
CA PHE A 572 15.24 17.66 12.14
C PHE A 572 14.75 18.26 10.82
N VAL A 573 13.49 18.73 10.78
CA VAL A 573 12.94 19.39 9.58
C VAL A 573 13.76 20.65 9.24
N GLY A 574 14.13 21.44 10.24
CA GLY A 574 14.95 22.65 10.09
C GLY A 574 16.34 22.40 9.52
N ILE A 575 16.97 21.26 9.84
CA ILE A 575 18.28 20.85 9.30
C ILE A 575 18.15 20.20 7.92
N ALA A 576 17.13 19.36 7.72
CA ALA A 576 16.94 18.59 6.51
C ALA A 576 16.53 19.47 5.30
N LEU A 577 15.71 20.50 5.51
CA LEU A 577 15.27 21.39 4.43
C LEU A 577 16.43 22.12 3.71
N PRO A 578 17.40 22.74 4.41
CA PRO A 578 18.60 23.29 3.79
C PRO A 578 19.42 22.27 2.99
N LEU A 579 19.54 21.03 3.48
CA LEU A 579 20.27 19.96 2.78
C LEU A 579 19.55 19.57 1.48
N VAL A 580 18.23 19.41 1.53
CA VAL A 580 17.39 19.16 0.35
C VAL A 580 17.53 20.30 -0.67
N SER A 581 17.49 21.55 -0.20
CA SER A 581 17.67 22.73 -1.06
C SER A 581 19.02 22.70 -1.78
N LYS A 582 20.13 22.50 -1.06
CA LYS A 582 21.47 22.41 -1.64
C LYS A 582 21.57 21.29 -2.70
N LEU A 583 21.00 20.11 -2.41
CA LEU A 583 21.02 18.98 -3.34
C LEU A 583 20.23 19.25 -4.63
N LEU A 584 19.04 19.86 -4.52
CA LEU A 584 18.19 20.16 -5.68
C LEU A 584 18.74 21.29 -6.54
N VAL A 585 19.32 22.33 -5.93
CA VAL A 585 20.00 23.40 -6.68
C VAL A 585 21.21 22.85 -7.43
N LYS A 586 21.99 21.94 -6.83
CA LYS A 586 23.10 21.28 -7.54
C LYS A 586 22.63 20.48 -8.76
N LYS A 587 21.41 19.93 -8.71
CA LYS A 587 20.81 19.09 -9.75
C LYS A 587 20.03 19.84 -10.82
N SER A 588 19.92 21.17 -10.73
CA SER A 588 19.14 21.96 -11.69
C SER A 588 19.88 22.24 -13.01
N SER A 589 21.06 21.64 -13.25
CA SER A 589 21.77 21.80 -14.53
C SER A 589 21.13 20.97 -15.65
N PHE A 590 21.01 21.57 -16.83
CA PHE A 590 20.30 21.01 -17.98
C PHE A 590 20.84 19.64 -18.44
N GLU A 591 22.16 19.44 -18.36
CA GLU A 591 22.82 18.17 -18.70
C GLU A 591 22.42 17.01 -17.77
N GLN A 592 22.15 17.28 -16.50
CA GLN A 592 21.79 16.24 -15.52
C GLN A 592 20.34 15.75 -15.66
N ILE A 593 19.51 16.46 -16.44
CA ILE A 593 18.07 16.17 -16.62
C ILE A 593 17.79 15.50 -17.96
N ASN A 594 18.67 15.71 -18.96
CA ASN A 594 18.58 15.07 -20.28
C ASN A 594 19.26 13.70 -20.36
N LEU A 595 20.07 13.33 -19.36
CA LEU A 595 20.62 11.99 -19.14
C LEU A 595 19.59 11.15 -18.35
#